data_AF-A0A1V0PSX3-F1
#
_entry.id   AF-A0A1V0PSX3-F1
#
_cell.length_a   1.000
_cell.length_b   1.000
_cell.length_c   1.000
_cell.angle_alpha   90.00
_cell.angle_beta   90.00
_cell.angle_gamma   90.00
#
_symmetry.space_group_name_H-M   'P 1'
#
loop_
_entity.id
_entity.type
_entity.pdbx_description
1 polymer ?
#
loop_
_entity_poly.entity_id
_entity_poly.type
_entity_poly.pdbx_seq_one_letter_code
_entity_poly.pdbx_strand_id
1 'polypeptide(L)'
;MGDTLKLKAGDSLDYEAGNVTVTVTATDGEGATYDEAFTITVGDVAEDIALADGGVSFTDAGVAETSITGGTGDDTITAHADGGDLSGGPGPTALWGPRATTPSPAGPGTTR
;
A
#
# COMPACT_ATOMS: atom_id res chain seq x y z
N MET A 1 35.72 -1.55 9.75
CA MET A 1 34.41 -2.15 10.06
C MET A 1 33.35 -1.21 9.54
N GLY A 2 33.08 -1.30 8.24
CA GLY A 2 32.07 -0.56 7.49
C GLY A 2 31.36 -1.49 6.49
N ASP A 3 31.32 -2.78 6.82
CA ASP A 3 31.09 -3.86 5.87
C ASP A 3 29.62 -4.29 5.86
N THR A 4 28.75 -3.46 6.45
CA THR A 4 27.32 -3.72 6.59
C THR A 4 26.54 -2.66 5.83
N LEU A 5 25.82 -3.09 4.80
CA LEU A 5 24.85 -2.25 4.13
C LEU A 5 23.68 -1.98 5.08
N LYS A 6 23.33 -0.71 5.26
CA LYS A 6 22.22 -0.27 6.09
C LYS A 6 21.51 0.89 5.41
N LEU A 7 20.21 0.97 5.64
CA LEU A 7 19.43 2.13 5.25
C LEU A 7 19.77 3.32 6.16
N LYS A 8 19.55 4.55 5.67
CA LYS A 8 19.68 5.75 6.50
C LYS A 8 18.62 5.71 7.59
N ALA A 9 18.93 6.31 8.74
CA ALA A 9 17.99 6.38 9.84
C ALA A 9 16.75 7.19 9.43
N GLY A 10 15.57 6.61 9.64
CA GLY A 10 14.28 7.23 9.33
C GLY A 10 13.72 6.88 7.95
N ASP A 11 14.52 6.28 7.07
CA ASP A 11 14.03 5.80 5.77
C ASP A 11 13.48 4.37 5.92
N SER A 12 12.53 4.01 5.07
CA SER A 12 12.00 2.65 4.88
C SER A 12 12.03 2.25 3.41
N LEU A 13 11.94 0.95 3.14
CA LEU A 13 11.65 0.46 1.80
C LEU A 13 10.13 0.41 1.62
N ASP A 14 9.69 0.73 0.41
CA ASP A 14 8.30 0.89 0.04
C ASP A 14 8.05 0.06 -1.23
N TYR A 15 7.09 -0.85 -1.20
CA TYR A 15 6.89 -1.79 -2.30
C TYR A 15 6.43 -1.06 -3.57
N GLU A 16 5.57 -0.06 -3.39
CA GLU A 16 5.00 0.80 -4.43
C GLU A 16 6.08 1.62 -5.14
N ALA A 17 7.18 1.92 -4.44
CA ALA A 17 8.34 2.61 -5.01
C ALA A 17 9.27 1.67 -5.82
N GLY A 18 9.11 0.35 -5.67
CA GLY A 18 9.83 -0.67 -6.42
C GLY A 18 11.11 -1.19 -5.76
N ASN A 19 11.84 -2.03 -6.51
CA ASN A 19 13.08 -2.64 -6.04
C ASN A 19 14.27 -1.66 -6.01
N VAL A 20 15.28 -1.98 -5.20
CA VAL A 20 16.48 -1.16 -5.06
C VAL A 20 17.68 -1.90 -5.63
N THR A 21 18.41 -1.28 -6.55
CA THR A 21 19.70 -1.81 -7.03
C THR A 21 20.86 -1.08 -6.38
N VAL A 22 21.79 -1.85 -5.81
CA VAL A 22 23.00 -1.36 -5.15
C VAL A 22 24.22 -1.91 -5.87
N THR A 23 25.09 -1.02 -6.35
CA THR A 23 26.40 -1.42 -6.88
C THR A 23 27.44 -1.33 -5.77
N VAL A 24 28.14 -2.44 -5.52
CA VAL A 24 29.23 -2.53 -4.56
C VAL A 24 30.55 -2.54 -5.33
N THR A 25 31.39 -1.54 -5.05
CA THR A 25 32.76 -1.46 -5.57
C THR A 25 33.73 -2.00 -4.53
N ALA A 26 34.44 -3.08 -4.86
CA ALA A 26 35.59 -3.56 -4.10
C ALA A 26 36.88 -2.99 -4.72
N THR A 27 37.84 -2.62 -3.88
CA THR A 27 39.19 -2.18 -4.31
C THR A 27 40.23 -3.05 -3.62
N ASP A 28 41.17 -3.62 -4.37
CA ASP A 28 42.28 -4.40 -3.81
C ASP A 28 43.41 -3.50 -3.25
N GLY A 29 44.44 -4.12 -2.68
CA GLY A 29 45.55 -3.40 -2.05
C GLY A 29 46.44 -2.65 -3.06
N GLU A 30 46.36 -3.04 -4.32
CA GLU A 30 47.09 -2.50 -5.45
C GLU A 30 46.29 -1.42 -6.22
N GLY A 31 45.02 -1.21 -5.86
CA GLY A 31 44.16 -0.15 -6.38
C GLY A 31 43.25 -0.55 -7.55
N ALA A 32 43.21 -1.83 -7.93
CA ALA A 32 42.25 -2.31 -8.93
C ALA A 32 40.85 -2.42 -8.31
N THR A 33 39.82 -2.17 -9.13
CA THR A 33 38.43 -2.17 -8.68
C THR A 33 37.58 -3.21 -9.37
N TYR A 34 36.58 -3.73 -8.67
CA TYR A 34 35.53 -4.58 -9.22
C TYR A 34 34.17 -4.12 -8.72
N ASP A 35 33.22 -3.96 -9.64
CA ASP A 35 31.85 -3.56 -9.33
C ASP A 35 30.90 -4.76 -9.49
N GLU A 36 30.05 -4.98 -8.49
CA GLU A 36 28.97 -5.97 -8.55
C GLU A 36 27.63 -5.30 -8.23
N ALA A 37 26.61 -5.55 -9.05
CA ALA A 37 25.27 -5.04 -8.81
C ALA A 37 24.42 -6.08 -8.06
N PHE A 38 23.80 -5.66 -6.95
CA PHE A 38 22.85 -6.45 -6.17
C PHE A 38 21.48 -5.80 -6.23
N THR A 39 20.46 -6.57 -6.62
CA THR A 39 19.07 -6.13 -6.54
C THR A 39 18.44 -6.61 -5.23
N ILE A 40 17.96 -5.66 -4.44
CA ILE A 40 17.18 -5.88 -3.24
C ILE A 40 15.71 -5.87 -3.65
N THR A 41 15.09 -7.04 -3.67
CA THR A 41 13.64 -7.17 -3.87
C THR A 41 12.92 -6.68 -2.64
N VAL A 42 12.04 -5.70 -2.80
CA VAL A 42 11.11 -5.25 -1.76
C VAL A 42 9.86 -6.12 -1.88
N GLY A 43 9.42 -6.70 -0.77
CA GLY A 43 8.20 -7.49 -0.72
C GLY A 43 7.02 -6.60 -0.37
N ASP A 44 5.90 -6.86 -1.04
CA ASP A 44 4.60 -6.29 -0.74
C ASP A 44 4.11 -6.76 0.64
N VAL A 45 3.44 -5.88 1.39
CA VAL A 45 2.85 -6.20 2.69
C VAL A 45 1.39 -5.75 2.73
N ALA A 46 0.67 -6.10 3.78
CA ALA A 46 -0.73 -5.69 3.91
C ALA A 46 -0.82 -4.39 4.71
N GLU A 47 -1.51 -3.37 4.19
CA GLU A 47 -1.69 -2.07 4.85
C GLU A 47 -3.16 -1.70 5.16
N ASP A 48 -3.30 -0.68 6.00
CA ASP A 48 -4.57 0.05 6.19
C ASP A 48 -4.60 1.25 5.25
N ILE A 49 -5.49 1.21 4.25
CA ILE A 49 -5.65 2.22 3.22
C ILE A 49 -6.83 3.16 3.54
N ALA A 50 -6.59 4.46 3.45
CA ALA A 50 -7.63 5.48 3.45
C ALA A 50 -7.64 6.20 2.09
N LEU A 51 -8.76 6.11 1.37
CA LEU A 51 -8.95 6.76 0.09
C LEU A 51 -9.30 8.23 0.27
N ALA A 52 -8.99 9.02 -0.76
CA ALA A 52 -9.32 10.43 -0.79
C ALA A 52 -10.82 10.69 -0.93
N ASP A 53 -11.24 11.91 -0.61
CA ASP A 53 -12.59 12.40 -0.92
C ASP A 53 -12.81 12.56 -2.43
N GLY A 54 -14.08 12.48 -2.86
CA GLY A 54 -14.52 12.81 -4.21
C GLY A 54 -14.93 11.64 -5.10
N GLY A 55 -15.23 10.47 -4.54
CA GLY A 55 -15.64 9.29 -5.29
C GLY A 55 -14.47 8.62 -6.01
N VAL A 56 -13.69 7.85 -5.25
CA VAL A 56 -12.50 7.15 -5.70
C VAL A 56 -12.85 5.76 -6.22
N SER A 57 -12.26 5.38 -7.34
CA SER A 57 -12.25 3.99 -7.81
C SER A 57 -10.92 3.33 -7.41
N PHE A 58 -11.01 2.32 -6.56
CA PHE A 58 -9.84 1.59 -6.05
C PHE A 58 -9.99 0.08 -6.28
N THR A 59 -8.91 -0.54 -6.71
CA THR A 59 -8.80 -1.99 -6.84
C THR A 59 -7.54 -2.44 -6.13
N ASP A 60 -7.74 -3.19 -5.07
CA ASP A 60 -6.72 -3.97 -4.39
C ASP A 60 -6.25 -5.09 -5.33
N ALA A 61 -4.93 -5.18 -5.51
CA ALA A 61 -4.29 -6.22 -6.27
C ALA A 61 -2.90 -6.50 -5.68
N GLY A 62 -2.60 -7.77 -5.40
CA GLY A 62 -1.31 -8.16 -4.82
C GLY A 62 -1.51 -8.90 -3.50
N VAL A 63 -0.83 -8.46 -2.46
CA VAL A 63 -1.09 -8.92 -1.09
C VAL A 63 -2.37 -8.29 -0.59
N ALA A 64 -3.29 -9.09 -0.03
CA ALA A 64 -4.54 -8.58 0.52
C ALA A 64 -4.31 -7.62 1.71
N GLU A 65 -4.93 -6.46 1.63
CA GLU A 65 -4.78 -5.34 2.54
C GLU A 65 -5.53 -5.60 3.84
N THR A 66 -5.09 -5.01 4.94
CA THR A 66 -5.74 -5.22 6.23
C THR A 66 -7.08 -4.49 6.30
N SER A 67 -7.13 -3.26 5.77
CA SER A 67 -8.39 -2.53 5.62
C SER A 67 -8.35 -1.50 4.50
N ILE A 68 -9.51 -1.21 3.90
CA ILE A 68 -9.67 -0.16 2.89
C ILE A 68 -10.88 0.69 3.28
N THR A 69 -10.65 1.98 3.50
CA THR A 69 -11.69 2.94 3.88
C THR A 69 -11.86 4.01 2.81
N GLY A 70 -13.05 4.09 2.26
CA GLY A 70 -13.50 5.13 1.34
C GLY A 70 -13.57 6.52 1.98
N GLY A 71 -13.42 7.53 1.14
CA GLY A 71 -13.59 8.93 1.52
C GLY A 71 -15.06 9.35 1.43
N THR A 72 -15.30 10.64 1.25
CA THR A 72 -16.64 11.13 0.87
C THR A 72 -16.90 10.96 -0.62
N GLY A 73 -18.18 10.82 -0.97
CA GLY A 73 -18.62 10.68 -2.36
C GLY A 73 -18.92 9.24 -2.74
N ASP A 74 -19.07 9.00 -4.05
CA ASP A 74 -19.52 7.71 -4.57
C ASP A 74 -18.28 6.85 -4.89
N ASP A 75 -17.75 6.16 -3.89
CA ASP A 75 -16.58 5.28 -4.07
C ASP A 75 -16.94 3.95 -4.72
N THR A 76 -16.00 3.41 -5.49
CA THR A 76 -16.04 2.07 -6.11
C THR A 76 -14.81 1.30 -5.65
N ILE A 77 -14.97 0.39 -4.69
CA ILE A 77 -13.86 -0.34 -4.06
C ILE A 77 -13.98 -1.83 -4.36
N THR A 78 -12.95 -2.40 -4.99
CA THR A 78 -12.80 -3.84 -5.21
C THR A 78 -11.62 -4.35 -4.39
N ALA A 79 -11.88 -5.23 -3.44
CA ALA A 79 -10.87 -5.81 -2.55
C ALA A 79 -10.31 -7.14 -3.08
N HIS A 80 -9.19 -7.57 -2.51
CA HIS A 80 -8.64 -8.89 -2.74
C HIS A 80 -9.62 -9.98 -2.31
N ALA A 81 -9.54 -11.14 -2.98
CA ALA A 81 -10.37 -12.30 -2.66
C ALA A 81 -10.08 -12.88 -1.27
N ASP A 82 -8.82 -12.79 -0.84
CA ASP A 82 -8.35 -13.28 0.47
C ASP A 82 -8.62 -12.28 1.62
N GLY A 83 -9.04 -11.05 1.26
CA GLY A 83 -9.83 -10.15 2.09
C GLY A 83 -9.08 -9.25 3.06
N GLY A 84 -9.78 -8.15 3.39
CA GLY A 84 -9.52 -7.16 4.44
C GLY A 84 -10.86 -6.52 4.84
N ASP A 85 -10.88 -5.69 5.87
CA ASP A 85 -12.11 -4.94 6.23
C ASP A 85 -12.34 -3.79 5.24
N LEU A 86 -13.54 -3.70 4.65
CA LEU A 86 -13.86 -2.63 3.69
C LEU A 86 -14.94 -1.72 4.27
N SER A 87 -14.70 -0.42 4.24
CA SER A 87 -15.71 0.58 4.52
C SER A 87 -15.83 1.56 3.35
N GLY A 88 -17.05 1.84 2.92
CA GLY A 88 -17.28 2.72 1.77
C GLY A 88 -17.29 4.21 2.09
N GLY A 89 -17.04 4.63 3.33
CA GLY A 89 -17.15 6.05 3.68
C GLY A 89 -18.55 6.66 3.47
N PRO A 90 -18.71 7.98 3.66
CA PRO A 90 -19.99 8.67 3.46
C PRO A 90 -20.37 8.81 1.98
N GLY A 91 -21.53 8.28 1.61
CA GLY A 91 -22.07 8.38 0.24
C GLY A 91 -22.64 7.04 -0.24
N PRO A 92 -23.36 7.01 -1.37
CA PRO A 92 -23.70 5.76 -2.03
C PRO A 92 -22.46 5.16 -2.69
N THR A 93 -21.97 4.04 -2.13
CA THR A 93 -20.73 3.40 -2.59
C THR A 93 -20.95 1.97 -3.05
N ALA A 94 -20.08 1.52 -3.94
CA ALA A 94 -20.10 0.18 -4.48
C ALA A 94 -18.87 -0.59 -3.97
N LEU A 95 -19.12 -1.63 -3.17
CA LEU A 95 -18.09 -2.42 -2.49
C LEU A 95 -18.13 -3.87 -2.95
N TRP A 96 -17.00 -4.40 -3.42
CA TRP A 96 -16.85 -5.80 -3.79
C TRP A 96 -15.72 -6.44 -3.01
N GLY A 97 -16.03 -7.44 -2.18
CA GLY A 97 -15.05 -8.18 -1.40
C GLY A 97 -15.69 -8.96 -0.24
N PRO A 98 -14.92 -9.81 0.46
CA PRO A 98 -15.47 -10.76 1.44
C PRO A 98 -16.02 -10.11 2.72
N ARG A 99 -15.65 -8.85 3.04
CA ARG A 99 -16.04 -8.14 4.29
C ARG A 99 -16.48 -6.70 4.04
N ALA A 100 -17.26 -6.48 2.98
CA ALA A 100 -17.81 -5.17 2.66
C ALA A 100 -18.82 -4.66 3.72
N THR A 101 -18.54 -3.51 4.32
CA THR A 101 -19.48 -2.77 5.18
C THR A 101 -19.82 -1.42 4.56
N THR A 102 -21.11 -1.18 4.30
CA THR A 102 -21.60 0.15 3.95
C THR A 102 -22.06 0.86 5.23
N PRO A 103 -21.63 2.10 5.52
CA PRO A 103 -22.25 2.85 6.59
C PRO A 103 -23.72 3.10 6.25
N SER A 104 -24.60 2.85 7.23
CA SER A 104 -26.05 2.97 7.09
C SER A 104 -26.45 4.34 6.52
N PRO A 105 -27.38 4.43 5.54
CA PRO A 105 -27.89 5.73 5.14
C PRO A 105 -28.49 6.39 6.38
N ALA A 106 -28.07 7.63 6.67
CA ALA A 106 -28.71 8.44 7.69
C ALA A 106 -30.22 8.36 7.46
N GLY A 107 -30.94 7.72 8.39
CA GLY A 107 -32.36 7.44 8.23
C GLY A 107 -33.14 8.72 7.94
N PRO A 108 -34.23 8.67 7.17
CA PRO A 108 -35.02 9.86 6.89
C PRO A 108 -35.51 10.43 8.22
N GLY A 109 -35.02 11.63 8.57
CA GLY A 109 -35.52 12.38 9.70
C GLY A 109 -37.03 12.54 9.53
N THR A 110 -37.80 11.94 10.43
CA THR A 110 -39.24 12.14 10.48
C THR A 110 -39.48 13.54 11.06
N THR A 111 -39.59 14.57 10.23
CA THR A 111 -40.25 15.81 10.66
C THR A 111 -41.74 15.53 10.74
N ARG A 112 -42.27 15.66 11.96
CA ARG A 112 -43.68 15.51 12.35
C ARG A 112 -44.58 16.53 11.67
#